data_AF-A0AAV7L312-F1
#
_entry.id   AF-A0AAV7L312-F1
#
_cell.length_a   1.000
_cell.length_b   1.000
_cell.length_c   1.000
_cell.angle_alpha   90.00
_cell.angle_beta   90.00
_cell.angle_gamma   90.00
#
_symmetry.space_group_name_H-M   'P 1'
#
loop_
_entity.id
_entity.type
_entity.pdbx_description
1 polymer ?
#
loop_
_entity_poly.entity_id
_entity_poly.type
_entity_poly.pdbx_seq_one_letter_code
_entity_poly.pdbx_strand_id
1 'polypeptide(L)'
;MGWHKRTDASQGNTMEQYTTPVPLPKRPTRSAGSGDDMRPPANPEEPSCAEHFAAIQGSRVALEDKIETVALEVNLLRADLQKVSDKDKVAEDAIVELQTEVGALRKQMVHANSMAGGEVGGRRGKIPVE
;
A
#
# COMPACT_ATOMS: atom_id res chain seq x y z
N MET A 1 -49.04 -12.98 22.35
CA MET A 1 -48.80 -11.56 22.01
C MET A 1 -48.13 -10.89 23.20
N GLY A 2 -46.99 -10.25 23.00
CA GLY A 2 -46.28 -9.54 24.06
C GLY A 2 -44.94 -9.01 23.54
N TRP A 3 -44.96 -7.83 22.93
CA TRP A 3 -43.76 -7.16 22.44
C TRP A 3 -43.16 -6.33 23.58
N HIS A 4 -41.94 -6.62 23.99
CA HIS A 4 -41.18 -5.74 24.87
C HIS A 4 -40.53 -4.65 24.03
N LYS A 5 -41.04 -3.42 24.16
CA LYS A 5 -40.40 -2.21 23.63
C LYS A 5 -39.29 -1.80 24.60
N ARG A 6 -38.04 -1.85 24.15
CA ARG A 6 -36.99 -0.98 24.70
C ARG A 6 -36.86 0.21 23.78
N THR A 7 -37.23 1.38 24.28
CA THR A 7 -36.97 2.68 23.65
C THR A 7 -35.69 3.21 24.25
N ASP A 8 -34.60 3.16 23.49
CA ASP A 8 -33.46 4.05 23.71
C ASP A 8 -33.54 5.18 22.69
N ALA A 9 -33.71 6.39 23.23
CA ALA A 9 -33.69 7.63 22.49
C ALA A 9 -32.24 8.09 22.36
N SER A 10 -31.66 7.91 21.18
CA SER A 10 -30.48 8.67 20.74
C SER A 10 -30.34 8.50 19.23
N GLN A 11 -30.40 9.64 18.55
CA GLN A 11 -30.08 9.89 17.14
C GLN A 11 -28.81 9.12 16.74
N GLY A 12 -28.63 8.55 15.54
CA GLY A 12 -29.35 8.54 14.28
C GLY A 12 -28.53 7.63 13.35
N ASN A 13 -29.21 7.02 12.36
CA ASN A 13 -28.70 6.01 11.43
C ASN A 13 -28.76 4.56 11.91
N THR A 14 -29.98 4.06 12.14
CA THR A 14 -30.28 2.63 12.21
C THR A 14 -30.49 2.10 10.80
N MET A 15 -29.47 1.45 10.25
CA MET A 15 -29.66 0.49 9.16
C MET A 15 -30.57 -0.61 9.69
N GLU A 16 -31.77 -0.75 9.12
CA GLU A 16 -32.70 -1.83 9.48
C GLU A 16 -32.07 -3.17 9.07
N GLN A 17 -31.30 -3.76 9.97
CA GLN A 17 -30.88 -5.15 9.84
C GLN A 17 -32.08 -6.02 10.20
N TYR A 18 -32.87 -6.35 9.19
CA TYR A 18 -33.82 -7.45 9.23
C TYR A 18 -33.05 -8.75 9.43
N THR A 19 -32.80 -9.10 10.68
CA THR A 19 -32.33 -10.43 11.04
C THR A 19 -33.52 -11.37 10.91
N THR A 20 -33.61 -12.04 9.77
CA THR A 20 -34.53 -13.15 9.55
C THR A 20 -34.31 -14.15 10.69
N PRO A 21 -35.35 -14.49 11.49
CA PRO A 21 -35.19 -15.49 12.52
C PRO A 21 -34.81 -16.81 11.86
N VAL A 22 -33.60 -17.29 12.12
CA VAL A 22 -33.16 -18.62 11.72
C VAL A 22 -34.15 -19.60 12.36
N PRO A 23 -34.90 -20.38 11.58
CA PRO A 23 -35.84 -21.34 12.14
C PRO A 23 -35.05 -22.36 12.96
N LEU A 24 -35.33 -22.42 14.26
CA LEU A 24 -34.82 -23.48 15.12
C LEU A 24 -35.18 -24.83 14.48
N PRO A 25 -34.24 -25.78 14.36
CA PRO A 25 -34.56 -27.10 13.84
C PRO A 25 -35.66 -27.71 14.70
N LYS A 26 -36.78 -28.07 14.05
CA LYS A 26 -37.93 -28.67 14.71
C LYS A 26 -37.46 -29.90 15.48
N ARG A 27 -37.67 -29.88 16.81
CA ARG A 27 -37.41 -31.03 17.67
C ARG A 27 -38.31 -32.18 17.20
N PRO A 28 -37.78 -33.36 16.85
CA PRO A 28 -38.62 -34.48 16.45
C PRO A 28 -39.52 -34.88 17.62
N THR A 29 -40.83 -34.83 17.41
CA THR A 29 -41.80 -35.43 18.33
C THR A 29 -41.61 -36.93 18.29
N ARG A 30 -41.01 -37.47 19.35
CA ARG A 30 -40.75 -38.90 19.53
C ARG A 30 -42.07 -39.61 19.77
N SER A 31 -42.64 -40.21 18.72
CA SER A 31 -43.75 -41.15 18.87
C SER A 31 -43.25 -42.39 19.63
N ALA A 32 -43.96 -42.78 20.67
CA ALA A 32 -43.74 -44.04 21.37
C ALA A 32 -44.10 -45.20 20.44
N GLY A 33 -43.11 -45.68 19.69
CA GLY A 33 -43.20 -46.89 18.88
C GLY A 33 -41.99 -47.76 19.22
N SER A 34 -42.26 -48.96 19.74
CA SER A 34 -41.28 -50.02 19.89
C SER A 34 -40.76 -50.42 18.51
N GLY A 35 -39.48 -50.25 18.28
CA GLY A 35 -38.81 -50.66 17.07
C GLY A 35 -37.34 -50.34 17.23
N ASP A 36 -36.53 -51.37 17.11
CA ASP A 36 -35.13 -51.44 17.49
C ASP A 36 -34.26 -50.26 17.04
N ASP A 37 -33.22 -50.02 17.85
CA ASP A 37 -32.13 -49.07 17.70
C ASP A 37 -31.70 -48.79 16.25
N MET A 38 -32.32 -47.79 15.63
CA MET A 38 -31.74 -47.06 14.51
C MET A 38 -31.18 -45.74 15.03
N ARG A 39 -30.15 -45.85 15.90
CA ARG A 39 -29.25 -44.73 16.14
C ARG A 39 -28.56 -44.47 14.79
N PRO A 40 -28.74 -43.30 14.14
CA PRO A 40 -27.98 -43.01 12.94
C PRO A 40 -26.50 -43.18 13.29
N PRO A 41 -25.70 -43.85 12.44
CA PRO A 41 -24.28 -44.02 12.71
C PRO A 41 -23.71 -42.64 13.00
N ALA A 42 -23.07 -42.48 14.17
CA ALA A 42 -22.36 -41.26 14.49
C ALA A 42 -21.40 -41.02 13.33
N ASN A 43 -21.62 -39.94 12.58
CA ASN A 43 -20.81 -39.59 11.43
C ASN A 43 -19.36 -39.46 11.94
N PRO A 44 -18.42 -40.34 11.55
CA PRO A 44 -17.16 -40.48 12.26
C PRO A 44 -16.12 -39.39 11.98
N GLU A 45 -16.48 -38.30 11.29
CA GLU A 45 -15.49 -37.37 10.73
C GLU A 45 -15.72 -35.89 11.06
N GLU A 46 -16.72 -35.51 11.87
CA GLU A 46 -16.83 -34.10 12.29
C GLU A 46 -15.80 -33.79 13.38
N PRO A 47 -14.88 -32.84 13.13
CA PRO A 47 -13.88 -32.48 14.13
C PRO A 47 -14.57 -31.98 15.40
N SER A 48 -14.00 -32.35 16.54
CA SER A 48 -14.48 -31.84 17.82
C SER A 48 -14.37 -30.31 17.86
N CYS A 49 -15.26 -29.63 18.59
CA CYS A 49 -15.14 -28.19 18.84
C CYS A 49 -13.74 -27.81 19.39
N ALA A 50 -13.08 -28.71 20.11
CA ALA A 50 -11.72 -28.52 20.60
C ALA A 50 -10.68 -28.50 19.46
N GLU A 51 -10.83 -29.34 18.44
CA GLU A 51 -9.94 -29.40 17.28
C GLU A 51 -10.09 -28.15 16.41
N HIS A 52 -11.33 -27.69 16.22
CA HIS A 52 -11.60 -26.42 15.56
C HIS A 52 -10.95 -25.24 16.30
N PHE A 53 -11.07 -25.19 17.63
CA PHE A 53 -10.44 -24.13 18.41
C PHE A 53 -8.91 -24.15 18.32
N ALA A 54 -8.30 -25.34 18.37
CA ALA A 54 -6.86 -25.50 18.22
C ALA A 54 -6.37 -25.06 16.82
N ALA A 55 -7.12 -25.41 15.76
CA ALA A 55 -6.81 -24.99 14.40
C ALA A 55 -6.89 -23.46 14.25
N ILE A 56 -7.90 -22.82 14.82
CA ILE A 56 -8.05 -21.36 14.80
C ILE A 56 -6.88 -20.68 15.55
N GLN A 57 -6.52 -21.17 16.74
CA GLN A 57 -5.38 -20.66 17.50
C GLN A 57 -4.06 -20.79 16.71
N GLY A 58 -3.81 -21.95 16.09
CA GLY A 58 -2.64 -22.15 15.25
C GLY A 58 -2.61 -21.22 14.05
N SER A 59 -3.75 -21.02 13.39
CA SER A 59 -3.85 -20.09 12.26
C SER A 59 -3.60 -18.63 12.68
N ARG A 60 -4.05 -18.24 13.88
CA ARG A 60 -3.81 -16.92 14.44
C ARG A 60 -2.33 -16.67 14.67
N VAL A 61 -1.63 -17.59 15.34
CA VAL A 61 -0.19 -17.47 15.59
C VAL A 61 0.58 -17.37 14.28
N ALA A 62 0.26 -18.24 13.31
CA ALA A 62 0.91 -18.19 12.00
C ALA A 62 0.64 -16.89 11.22
N LEU A 63 -0.52 -16.25 11.43
CA LEU A 63 -0.82 -14.93 10.87
C LEU A 63 -0.06 -13.82 11.59
N GLU A 64 0.07 -13.90 12.91
CA GLU A 64 0.86 -12.95 13.71
C GLU A 64 2.33 -12.97 13.26
N ASP A 65 2.95 -14.15 13.10
CA ASP A 65 4.32 -14.29 12.60
C ASP A 65 4.51 -13.70 11.20
N LYS A 66 3.52 -13.90 10.31
CA LYS A 66 3.55 -13.31 8.96
C LYS A 66 3.42 -11.80 8.99
N ILE A 67 2.58 -11.26 9.87
CA ILE A 67 2.43 -9.81 10.05
C ILE A 67 3.75 -9.20 10.53
N GLU A 68 4.42 -9.83 11.51
CA GLU A 68 5.72 -9.37 11.99
C GLU A 68 6.79 -9.39 10.91
N THR A 69 6.84 -10.47 10.13
CA THR A 69 7.78 -10.60 9.00
C THR A 69 7.55 -9.50 7.97
N VAL A 70 6.30 -9.31 7.54
CA VAL A 70 5.95 -8.26 6.57
C VAL A 70 6.24 -6.87 7.13
N ALA A 71 6.03 -6.62 8.43
CA ALA A 71 6.35 -5.35 9.07
C ALA A 71 7.86 -5.06 9.01
N LEU A 72 8.70 -6.06 9.22
CA LEU A 72 10.15 -5.94 9.07
C LEU A 72 10.55 -5.62 7.63
N GLU A 73 10.00 -6.34 6.65
CA GLU A 73 10.25 -6.09 5.23
C GLU A 73 9.84 -4.68 4.80
N VAL A 74 8.67 -4.21 5.24
CA VAL A 74 8.20 -2.84 4.97
C VAL A 74 9.14 -1.80 5.56
N ASN A 75 9.67 -2.03 6.76
CA ASN A 75 10.63 -1.11 7.38
C ASN A 75 11.96 -1.07 6.63
N LEU A 76 12.46 -2.21 6.15
CA LEU A 76 13.66 -2.28 5.31
C LEU A 76 13.46 -1.53 4.00
N LEU A 77 12.35 -1.79 3.31
CA LEU A 77 12.01 -1.11 2.05
C LEU A 77 11.87 0.40 2.23
N ARG A 78 11.28 0.87 3.34
CA ARG A 78 11.25 2.31 3.66
C ARG A 78 12.64 2.90 3.84
N ALA A 79 13.53 2.21 4.55
CA ALA A 79 14.89 2.67 4.76
C ALA A 79 15.67 2.75 3.44
N ASP A 80 15.52 1.76 2.56
CA ASP A 80 16.18 1.76 1.26
C ASP A 80 15.60 2.81 0.31
N LEU A 81 14.29 3.03 0.33
CA LEU A 81 13.66 4.10 -0.44
C LEU A 81 14.16 5.49 0.00
N GLN A 82 14.37 5.69 1.31
CA GLN A 82 14.97 6.93 1.82
C GLN A 82 16.40 7.12 1.28
N LYS A 83 17.24 6.07 1.30
CA LYS A 83 18.61 6.13 0.75
C LYS A 83 18.62 6.46 -0.75
N VAL A 84 17.68 5.89 -1.52
CA VAL A 84 17.54 6.21 -2.95
C VAL A 84 17.14 7.66 -3.12
N SER A 85 16.13 8.13 -2.38
CA SER A 85 15.71 9.54 -2.42
C SER A 85 16.83 10.52 -2.09
N ASP A 86 17.68 10.20 -1.10
CA ASP A 86 18.82 11.04 -0.74
C ASP A 86 19.87 11.07 -1.85
N LYS A 87 20.13 9.94 -2.53
CA LYS A 87 21.02 9.88 -3.69
C LYS A 87 20.47 10.66 -4.88
N ASP A 88 19.17 10.58 -5.12
CA ASP A 88 18.51 11.31 -6.20
C ASP A 88 18.66 12.83 -6.00
N LYS A 89 18.47 13.32 -4.77
CA LYS A 89 18.71 14.75 -4.45
C LYS A 89 20.15 15.17 -4.72
N VAL A 90 21.13 14.38 -4.29
CA VAL A 90 22.55 14.67 -4.54
C VAL A 90 22.84 14.70 -6.04
N ALA A 91 22.24 13.79 -6.82
CA ALA A 91 22.40 13.77 -8.26
C ALA A 91 21.72 14.98 -8.94
N GLU A 92 20.53 15.37 -8.50
CA GLU A 92 19.82 16.56 -8.98
C GLU A 92 20.63 17.84 -8.71
N ASP A 93 21.17 17.99 -7.51
CA ASP A 93 22.01 19.13 -7.13
C ASP A 93 23.27 19.21 -8.02
N ALA A 94 23.95 18.07 -8.25
CA ALA A 94 25.12 18.01 -9.13
C ALA A 94 24.77 18.35 -10.59
N ILE A 95 23.59 17.95 -11.09
CA ILE A 95 23.13 18.31 -12.43
C ILE A 95 22.94 19.83 -12.54
N VAL A 96 22.34 20.46 -11.54
CA VAL A 96 22.13 21.93 -11.53
C VAL A 96 23.46 22.68 -11.53
N GLU A 97 24.44 22.21 -10.75
CA GLU A 97 25.78 22.77 -10.72
C GLU A 97 26.44 22.69 -12.11
N LEU A 98 26.47 21.50 -12.71
CA LEU A 98 27.02 21.29 -14.05
C LEU A 98 26.32 22.13 -15.12
N GLN A 99 25.00 22.27 -15.07
CA GLN A 99 24.26 23.13 -15.99
C GLN A 99 24.68 24.59 -15.87
N THR A 100 24.92 25.05 -14.64
CA THR A 100 25.38 26.40 -14.35
C THR A 100 26.79 26.64 -14.90
N GLU A 101 27.72 25.72 -14.64
CA GLU A 101 29.10 25.79 -15.16
C GLU A 101 29.14 25.78 -16.68
N VAL A 102 28.40 24.86 -17.32
CA VAL A 102 28.29 24.79 -18.78
C VAL A 102 27.71 26.09 -19.34
N GLY A 103 26.71 26.66 -18.67
CA GLY A 103 26.15 27.96 -19.03
C GLY A 103 27.17 29.10 -18.96
N ALA A 104 28.00 29.13 -17.91
CA ALA A 104 29.07 30.11 -17.75
C ALA A 104 30.15 29.96 -18.83
N LEU A 105 30.62 28.73 -19.08
CA LEU A 105 31.63 28.44 -20.11
C LEU A 105 31.14 28.81 -21.51
N ARG A 106 29.88 28.53 -21.84
CA ARG A 106 29.27 28.95 -23.12
C ARG A 106 29.30 30.47 -23.28
N LYS A 107 28.96 31.23 -22.24
CA LYS A 107 29.03 32.70 -22.26
C LYS A 107 30.45 33.20 -22.45
N GLN A 108 31.42 32.61 -21.75
CA GLN A 108 32.85 32.97 -21.89
C GLN A 108 33.35 32.70 -23.32
N MET A 109 32.99 31.56 -23.91
CA MET A 109 33.36 31.21 -25.27
C MET A 109 32.77 32.20 -26.30
N VAL A 110 31.49 32.57 -26.15
CA VAL A 110 30.85 33.59 -27.01
C VAL A 110 31.55 34.93 -26.87
N HIS A 111 31.89 35.33 -25.64
CA HIS A 111 32.60 36.59 -25.39
C HIS A 111 33.99 36.58 -26.04
N ALA A 112 34.76 35.51 -25.86
CA ALA A 112 36.08 35.36 -26.49
C ALA A 112 36.01 35.41 -28.02
N ASN A 113 35.02 34.73 -28.62
CA ASN A 113 34.82 34.74 -30.06
C ASN A 113 34.39 36.12 -30.59
N SER A 114 33.55 36.84 -29.84
CA SER A 114 33.17 38.23 -30.17
C SER A 114 34.37 39.17 -30.15
N MET A 115 35.30 39.00 -29.21
CA MET A 115 36.52 39.81 -29.13
C MET A 115 37.48 39.47 -30.30
N ALA A 116 37.64 38.20 -30.64
CA ALA A 116 38.48 37.76 -31.75
C ALA A 116 37.95 38.20 -33.13
N GLY A 117 36.63 38.29 -33.30
CA GLY A 117 35.99 38.79 -34.53
C GLY A 117 36.07 40.31 -34.73
N GLY A 118 36.43 41.07 -33.69
CA GLY A 118 36.52 42.53 -33.72
C GLY A 118 37.82 43.09 -34.31
N GLU A 119 38.88 42.29 -34.45
CA GLU A 119 40.22 42.77 -34.87
C GLU A 119 40.46 42.74 -36.39
N VAL A 120 39.53 42.25 -37.22
CA VAL A 120 39.75 42.07 -38.68
C VAL A 120 39.24 43.25 -39.55
N GLY A 121 38.84 44.37 -38.94
CA GLY A 121 38.19 45.47 -39.67
C GLY A 121 38.82 46.85 -39.46
N GLY A 122 40.08 47.08 -39.85
CA GLY A 122 40.65 48.42 -39.58
C GLY A 122 42.02 48.82 -40.10
N ARG A 123 42.55 48.25 -41.19
CA ARG A 123 43.71 48.86 -41.88
C ARG A 123 43.59 48.77 -43.40
N ARG A 124 42.65 49.51 -44.00
CA ARG A 124 42.77 49.88 -45.42
C ARG A 124 43.82 50.99 -45.50
N GLY A 125 45.08 50.60 -45.59
CA GLY A 125 46.16 51.50 -45.98
C GLY A 125 45.83 52.10 -47.35
N LYS A 126 45.76 53.43 -47.42
CA LYS A 126 45.75 54.15 -48.69
C LYS A 126 47.14 53.95 -49.30
N ILE A 127 47.22 53.24 -50.42
CA ILE A 127 48.44 53.19 -51.24
C ILE A 127 48.47 54.50 -52.03
N PRO A 128 49.48 55.38 -51.85
CA PRO A 128 49.64 56.53 -52.72
C PRO A 128 50.16 56.03 -54.07
N VAL A 129 49.49 56.43 -55.15
CA VAL A 129 49.96 56.25 -56.52
C VAL A 129 50.63 57.57 -56.89
N GLU A 130 51.94 57.53 -57.11
CA GLU A 130 52.70 58.60 -57.79
C GLU A 130 52.45 58.56 -59.30
#